data_AF-A0A946ZIN6-F1
#
_entry.id   AF-A0A946ZIN6-F1
#
_cell.length_a   1.000
_cell.length_b   1.000
_cell.length_c   1.000
_cell.angle_alpha   90.00
_cell.angle_beta   90.00
_cell.angle_gamma   90.00
#
_symmetry.space_group_name_H-M   'P 1'
#
loop_
_entity.id
_entity.type
_entity.pdbx_description
1 polymer ?
#
loop_
_entity_poly.entity_id
_entity_poly.type
_entity_poly.pdbx_seq_one_letter_code
_entity_poly.pdbx_strand_id
1 'polypeptide(L)' 'CTFCHHRLEKGQLPACVEVCPTKCMYFGDLDNPNSEVSKLLKSRTYKTLAPEAGTKPQVYYLI' A
#
# COMPACT_ATOMS: atom_id res chain seq x y z
N CYS A 1 7.31 4.41 10.68
CA CYS A 1 6.78 3.21 9.98
C CYS A 1 7.82 2.76 8.97
N THR A 2 8.20 1.48 8.95
CA THR A 2 9.20 0.92 8.01
C THR A 2 8.58 -0.13 7.09
N PHE A 3 7.25 -0.10 6.92
CA PHE A 3 6.47 -1.13 6.22
C PHE A 3 6.78 -2.56 6.67
N CYS A 4 7.16 -2.73 7.95
CA CYS A 4 7.55 -4.01 8.52
C CYS A 4 8.64 -4.72 7.71
N HIS A 5 9.69 -4.00 7.30
CA HIS A 5 10.83 -4.56 6.55
C HIS A 5 11.30 -5.95 7.05
N HIS A 6 11.49 -6.12 8.36
CA HIS A 6 11.87 -7.39 9.02
C HIS A 6 10.88 -8.56 8.83
N ARG A 7 9.61 -8.27 8.49
CA ARG A 7 8.58 -9.27 8.14
C ARG A 7 8.62 -9.58 6.65
N LEU A 8 8.77 -8.55 5.82
CA LEU A 8 8.87 -8.68 4.37
C LEU A 8 10.07 -9.55 3.96
N GLU A 9 11.22 -9.40 4.63
CA GLU A 9 12.40 -10.27 4.42
C GLU A 9 12.11 -11.75 4.68
N LYS A 10 11.10 -12.06 5.49
CA LYS A 10 10.65 -13.43 5.80
C LYS A 10 9.45 -13.86 4.95
N GLY A 11 9.07 -13.07 3.94
CA GLY A 11 7.89 -13.32 3.10
C GLY A 11 6.55 -13.11 3.81
N GLN A 12 6.54 -12.44 4.97
CA GLN A 12 5.31 -12.15 5.71
C GLN A 12 4.74 -10.78 5.33
N LEU A 13 3.43 -10.59 5.49
CA LEU A 13 2.78 -9.30 5.29
C LEU A 13 3.09 -8.32 6.44
N PRO A 14 2.98 -6.99 6.21
CA PRO A 14 3.04 -6.01 7.29
C PRO A 14 1.98 -6.27 8.35
N ALA A 15 2.34 -6.07 9.62
CA ALA A 15 1.47 -6.40 10.75
C ALA A 15 0.11 -5.69 10.70
N CYS A 16 0.09 -4.41 10.28
CA CYS A 16 -1.15 -3.66 10.13
C CYS A 16 -2.07 -4.24 9.04
N VAL A 17 -1.52 -4.74 7.93
CA VAL A 17 -2.28 -5.38 6.85
C VAL A 17 -2.86 -6.71 7.32
N GLU A 18 -2.04 -7.52 7.99
CA GLU A 18 -2.41 -8.86 8.45
C GLU A 18 -3.48 -8.83 9.55
N VAL A 19 -3.41 -7.88 10.49
CA VAL A 19 -4.35 -7.79 11.62
C VAL A 19 -5.68 -7.11 11.25
N CYS A 20 -5.77 -6.46 10.09
CA CYS A 20 -6.92 -5.62 9.75
C CYS A 20 -8.21 -6.45 9.61
N PRO A 21 -9.20 -6.30 10.51
CA PRO A 21 -10.41 -7.12 10.45
C PRO A 21 -11.28 -6.79 9.24
N THR A 22 -11.27 -5.54 8.79
CA THR A 22 -12.02 -5.07 7.61
C THR A 22 -11.28 -5.28 6.30
N LYS A 23 -10.01 -5.71 6.35
CA LYS A 23 -9.14 -5.88 5.16
C LYS A 23 -9.07 -4.62 4.28
N CYS A 24 -9.06 -3.43 4.89
CA CYS A 24 -9.03 -2.16 4.16
C CYS A 24 -7.62 -1.71 3.74
N MET A 25 -6.59 -2.32 4.30
CA MET A 25 -5.20 -2.04 3.93
C MET A 25 -4.69 -3.11 2.98
N TYR A 26 -4.01 -2.65 1.92
CA TYR A 26 -3.39 -3.49 0.91
C TYR A 26 -1.91 -3.13 0.83
N PHE A 27 -1.06 -4.12 0.57
CA PHE A 27 0.38 -3.93 0.45
C PHE A 27 0.91 -4.75 -0.71
N GLY A 28 1.86 -4.19 -1.46
CA GLY A 28 2.45 -4.85 -2.61
C GLY A 28 3.39 -3.93 -3.38
N ASP A 29 3.88 -4.46 -4.49
CA ASP A 29 4.83 -3.81 -5.37
C ASP A 29 4.12 -3.02 -6.48
N LEU A 30 4.42 -1.74 -6.61
CA LEU A 30 3.85 -0.87 -7.65
C LEU A 30 4.51 -1.06 -9.01
N ASP A 31 5.73 -1.58 -9.06
CA ASP A 31 6.43 -1.89 -10.31
C ASP A 31 5.90 -3.19 -10.94
N ASN A 32 5.23 -4.03 -10.14
CA ASN A 32 4.53 -5.21 -10.62
C ASN A 32 3.07 -4.89 -11.00
N PRO A 33 2.69 -4.91 -12.29
CA PRO A 33 1.33 -4.59 -12.73
C PRO A 33 0.26 -5.58 -12.24
N ASN A 34 0.68 -6.79 -11.85
CA ASN A 34 -0.17 -7.87 -11.38
C ASN A 34 -0.35 -7.87 -9.85
N SER A 35 0.33 -6.98 -9.12
CA SER A 35 0.11 -6.83 -7.68
C SER A 35 -1.29 -6.28 -7.39
N GLU A 36 -1.83 -6.64 -6.22
CA GLU A 36 -3.17 -6.18 -5.82
C GLU A 36 -3.22 -4.65 -5.70
N VAL A 37 -2.16 -4.00 -5.20
CA VAL A 37 -2.10 -2.54 -5.12
C VAL A 37 -2.11 -1.90 -6.51
N SER A 38 -1.36 -2.42 -7.48
CA SER A 38 -1.34 -1.92 -8.86
C SER A 38 -2.71 -2.05 -9.54
N LYS A 39 -3.42 -3.16 -9.31
CA LYS A 39 -4.78 -3.36 -9.82
C LYS A 39 -5.78 -2.41 -9.16
N LEU A 40 -5.68 -2.17 -7.86
CA LEU A 40 -6.56 -1.25 -7.13
C LEU A 40 -6.38 0.19 -7.60
N LEU A 41 -5.14 0.66 -7.78
CA LEU A 41 -4.86 2.01 -8.27
C LEU A 41 -5.28 2.22 -9.73
N LYS A 42 -5.38 1.15 -10.54
CA LYS A 42 -5.92 1.21 -11.91
C LYS A 42 -7.44 1.24 -11.96
N SER A 43 -8.10 0.58 -11.01
CA SER A 43 -9.56 0.38 -11.04
C SER A 43 -10.34 1.35 -10.16
N ARG A 44 -9.69 1.98 -9.16
CA ARG A 44 -10.35 2.86 -8.20
C ARG A 44 -9.71 4.24 -8.14
N THR A 45 -10.53 5.25 -7.90
CA THR A 45 -10.08 6.60 -7.57
C THR A 45 -9.36 6.58 -6.23
N TYR A 46 -8.26 7.32 -6.14
CA TYR A 46 -7.49 7.44 -4.92
C TYR A 46 -6.99 8.87 -4.74
N LYS A 47 -6.54 9.17 -3.52
CA LYS A 47 -5.79 10.38 -3.20
C LYS A 47 -4.53 10.04 -2.39
N THR A 48 -3.56 10.94 -2.45
CA THR A 48 -2.41 10.96 -1.54
C THR A 48 -2.54 12.11 -0.56
N LEU A 49 -1.78 12.08 0.53
CA LEU A 49 -1.74 13.19 1.49
C LEU A 49 -0.69 14.22 1.07
N ALA A 50 -1.05 15.50 1.19
CA ALA A 50 -0.19 16.66 0.92
C ALA A 50 0.60 16.56 -0.42
N PRO A 51 -0.07 16.37 -1.57
CA PRO A 51 0.61 16.28 -2.87
C PRO A 51 1.43 17.55 -3.20
N GLU A 52 1.04 18.71 -2.67
CA GLU A 52 1.75 19.99 -2.80
C GLU A 52 3.16 20.00 -2.22
N ALA A 53 3.48 19.08 -1.30
CA ALA A 53 4.80 18.99 -0.69
C ALA A 53 5.85 18.34 -1.62
N GLY A 54 5.46 17.77 -2.77
CA GLY A 54 6.38 17.21 -3.76
C GLY A 54 7.13 15.94 -3.33
N THR A 55 6.72 15.31 -2.22
CA THR A 55 7.42 14.17 -1.59
C THR A 55 7.15 12.81 -2.24
N LYS A 56 6.24 12.75 -3.23
CA LYS A 56 5.86 11.53 -3.96
C LYS A 56 5.52 10.35 -3.03
N PRO A 57 4.52 10.50 -2.14
CA PRO A 57 4.18 9.49 -1.13
C PRO A 57 3.78 8.15 -1.75
N GLN A 58 4.10 7.07 -1.04
CA GLN A 58 3.84 5.68 -1.43
C GLN A 58 2.65 5.07 -0.66
N VAL A 59 1.78 5.91 -0.12
CA VAL A 59 0.55 5.51 0.57
C VAL A 59 -0.63 6.20 -0.11
N TYR A 60 -1.58 5.39 -0.56
CA TYR A 60 -2.73 5.83 -1.35
C TYR A 60 -4.02 5.50 -0.61
N TYR A 61 -4.92 6.47 -0.54
CA TYR A 61 -6.22 6.33 0.10
C TYR A 61 -7.28 6.14 -0.98
N LEU A 62 -7.89 4.96 -1.03
CA LEU A 62 -8.96 4.64 -1.96
C LEU A 62 -10.24 5.37 -1.57
N ILE A 63 -10.97 5.86 -2.58
CA ILE A 63 -12.27 6.56 -2.45
C ILE A 63 -13.40 5.63 -2.90
#